data_AF-A0A493TF59-F1
#
_entry.id   AF-A0A493TF59-F1
#
_cell.length_a   1.000
_cell.length_b   1.000
_cell.length_c   1.000
_cell.angle_alpha   90.00
_cell.angle_beta   90.00
_cell.angle_gamma   90.00
#
_symmetry.space_group_name_H-M   'P 1'
#
loop_
_entity.id
_entity.type
_entity.pdbx_description
1 polymer ?
#
loop_
_entity_poly.entity_id
_entity_poly.type
_entity_poly.pdbx_seq_one_letter_code
_entity_poly.pdbx_strand_id
1 'polypeptide(L)'
;ITYFLRGEPYLRTAHGIMICYWDGLVHYGLYLAMITAMSQGAEFWGRSYRSLGLFWLGSLMMSIVVFLLGNLIGKYSSDISPAFLLNVPYVLIPIWAGVKLFQQPRALPCLTEQRKWLHQRPQDVVLVLLLLLVAAFTFFRGMVILDCPADSCFEYIYQHEPYLRDPVAYPKVQMLLYLFYVLPFFCLCIYGLLRPGCSWMPDWSLVFAGAVAQAQFSHLGSSLHSRTPFPYQTPEDVWWSFLVTNVLYALGPQLLALRCLRRPAFFLPRWDHAREKNV
;
A
#
# COMPACT_ATOMS: atom_id res chain seq x y z
N ILE A 1 -32.64 2.18 -1.90
CA ILE A 1 -32.62 1.22 -3.04
C ILE A 1 -32.53 1.95 -4.39
N THR A 2 -33.26 3.05 -4.60
CA THR A 2 -33.25 3.84 -5.85
C THR A 2 -31.93 4.60 -6.13
N TYR A 3 -31.19 5.02 -5.10
CA TYR A 3 -29.88 5.70 -5.24
C TYR A 3 -28.79 4.74 -5.78
N PHE A 4 -28.74 3.50 -5.26
CA PHE A 4 -27.84 2.42 -5.74
C PHE A 4 -28.22 1.85 -7.12
N LEU A 5 -29.42 2.14 -7.62
CA LEU A 5 -29.89 1.70 -8.94
C LEU A 5 -29.58 2.71 -10.04
N ARG A 6 -29.37 3.98 -9.71
CA ARG A 6 -29.27 5.07 -10.70
C ARG A 6 -28.06 6.00 -10.55
N GLY A 7 -27.38 6.00 -9.40
CA GLY A 7 -26.32 6.97 -9.12
C GLY A 7 -24.93 6.59 -9.63
N GLU A 8 -24.47 5.36 -9.35
CA GLU A 8 -23.03 5.03 -9.43
C GLU A 8 -22.78 3.56 -9.84
N PRO A 9 -22.71 3.24 -11.15
CA PRO A 9 -22.54 1.86 -11.64
C PRO A 9 -21.20 1.23 -11.20
N TYR A 10 -20.20 2.05 -10.89
CA TYR A 10 -18.86 1.63 -10.47
C TYR A 10 -18.81 0.99 -9.07
N LEU A 11 -19.69 1.38 -8.14
CA LEU A 11 -19.81 0.74 -6.82
C LEU A 11 -20.39 -0.68 -6.89
N ARG A 12 -21.00 -1.06 -8.03
CA ARG A 12 -21.51 -2.43 -8.22
C ARG A 12 -20.43 -3.41 -8.67
N THR A 13 -19.28 -2.91 -9.11
CA THR A 13 -18.15 -3.76 -9.49
C THR A 13 -17.62 -4.54 -8.28
N ALA A 14 -16.98 -5.68 -8.55
CA ALA A 14 -16.33 -6.46 -7.49
C ALA A 14 -15.31 -5.62 -6.70
N HIS A 15 -14.52 -4.81 -7.41
CA HIS A 15 -13.54 -3.91 -6.80
C HIS A 15 -14.20 -2.86 -5.91
N GLY A 16 -15.29 -2.22 -6.38
CA GLY A 16 -16.05 -1.25 -5.60
C GLY A 16 -16.60 -1.81 -4.29
N ILE A 17 -17.15 -3.04 -4.32
CA ILE A 17 -17.60 -3.72 -3.10
C ILE A 17 -16.45 -3.97 -2.14
N MET A 18 -15.30 -4.43 -2.65
CA MET A 18 -14.14 -4.73 -1.81
C MET A 18 -13.57 -3.47 -1.15
N ILE A 19 -13.56 -2.34 -1.85
CA ILE A 19 -13.22 -1.04 -1.24
C ILE A 19 -14.21 -0.72 -0.12
N CYS A 20 -15.52 -0.85 -0.34
CA CYS A 20 -16.51 -0.58 0.71
C CYS A 20 -16.33 -1.49 1.94
N TYR A 21 -15.97 -2.77 1.76
CA TYR A 21 -15.66 -3.66 2.87
C TYR A 21 -14.39 -3.24 3.61
N TRP A 22 -13.35 -2.83 2.88
CA TRP A 22 -12.13 -2.33 3.49
C TRP A 22 -12.38 -1.05 4.31
N ASP A 23 -13.14 -0.11 3.76
CA ASP A 23 -13.47 1.14 4.43
C ASP A 23 -14.35 0.88 5.67
N GLY A 24 -15.35 -0.01 5.55
CA GLY A 24 -16.27 -0.35 6.63
C GLY A 24 -15.64 -1.16 7.77
N LEU A 25 -14.60 -1.95 7.50
CA LEU A 25 -13.94 -2.79 8.50
C LEU A 25 -12.61 -2.19 8.98
N VAL A 26 -11.68 -1.98 8.05
CA VAL A 26 -10.30 -1.60 8.38
C VAL A 26 -10.19 -0.12 8.68
N HIS A 27 -10.70 0.77 7.82
CA HIS A 27 -10.65 2.20 8.14
C HIS A 27 -11.49 2.54 9.37
N TYR A 28 -12.69 1.96 9.49
CA TYR A 28 -13.50 2.12 10.69
C TYR A 28 -12.76 1.66 11.96
N GLY A 29 -12.13 0.49 11.93
CA GLY A 29 -11.29 0.00 13.03
C GLY A 29 -10.11 0.92 13.34
N LEU A 30 -9.44 1.45 12.31
CA LEU A 30 -8.36 2.42 12.47
C LEU A 30 -8.84 3.74 13.09
N TYR A 31 -10.03 4.23 12.72
CA TYR A 31 -10.62 5.42 13.36
C TYR A 31 -10.91 5.19 14.83
N LEU A 32 -11.50 4.05 15.19
CA LEU A 32 -11.72 3.70 16.59
C LEU A 32 -10.39 3.60 17.35
N ALA A 33 -9.39 2.93 16.79
CA ALA A 33 -8.06 2.82 17.39
C ALA A 33 -7.36 4.17 17.56
N MET A 34 -7.56 5.09 16.62
CA MET A 34 -7.05 6.46 16.72
C MET A 34 -7.78 7.27 17.81
N ILE A 35 -9.10 7.14 17.91
CA ILE A 35 -9.90 7.80 18.96
C ILE A 35 -9.53 7.27 20.35
N THR A 36 -9.37 5.96 20.51
CA THR A 36 -8.94 5.37 21.79
C THR A 36 -7.52 5.77 22.16
N ALA A 37 -6.62 5.85 21.19
CA ALA A 37 -5.25 6.35 21.38
C ALA A 37 -5.22 7.81 21.86
N MET A 38 -6.17 8.64 21.42
CA MET A 38 -6.31 10.02 21.88
C MET A 38 -6.97 10.11 23.26
N SER A 39 -7.95 9.25 23.56
CA SER A 39 -8.71 9.32 24.82
C SER A 39 -7.96 8.77 26.04
N GLN A 40 -7.06 7.82 25.85
CA GLN A 40 -6.30 7.19 26.95
C GLN A 40 -5.00 7.93 27.34
N GLY A 41 -4.80 9.15 26.83
CA GLY A 41 -3.63 10.00 27.14
C GLY A 41 -2.44 9.79 26.19
N ALA A 42 -1.91 10.90 25.67
CA ALA A 42 -0.88 10.93 24.62
C ALA A 42 0.48 10.32 25.02
N GLU A 43 0.74 10.11 26.32
CA GLU A 43 2.05 9.71 26.82
C GLU A 43 2.36 8.21 26.58
N PHE A 44 1.33 7.35 26.58
CA PHE A 44 1.51 5.91 26.32
C PHE A 44 1.19 5.50 24.87
N TRP A 45 0.21 6.16 24.23
CA TRP A 45 -0.26 5.85 22.87
C TRP A 45 0.08 6.89 21.79
N GLY A 46 0.70 8.04 22.13
CA GLY A 46 0.98 9.11 21.15
C GLY A 46 1.86 8.67 19.98
N ARG A 47 2.73 7.67 20.18
CA ARG A 47 3.53 7.04 19.11
C ARG A 47 2.71 6.15 18.18
N SER A 48 1.61 5.59 18.71
CA SER A 48 0.70 4.71 17.98
C SER A 48 -0.27 5.49 17.10
N TYR A 49 -0.80 6.64 17.56
CA TYR A 49 -1.71 7.48 16.75
C TYR A 49 -1.09 7.88 15.40
N ARG A 50 0.12 8.45 15.41
CA ARG A 50 0.82 8.82 14.17
C ARG A 50 1.05 7.62 13.25
N SER A 51 1.45 6.48 13.82
CA SER A 51 1.75 5.28 13.06
C SER A 51 0.48 4.70 12.39
N LEU A 52 -0.63 4.67 13.13
CA LEU A 52 -1.95 4.29 12.61
C LEU A 52 -2.45 5.27 11.55
N GLY A 53 -2.26 6.57 11.76
CA GLY A 53 -2.62 7.62 10.81
C GLY A 53 -1.85 7.52 9.49
N LEU A 54 -0.56 7.21 9.52
CA LEU A 54 0.25 7.00 8.31
C LEU A 54 -0.18 5.74 7.53
N PHE A 55 -0.49 4.66 8.24
CA PHE A 55 -1.03 3.44 7.62
C PHE A 55 -2.40 3.72 6.97
N TRP A 56 -3.30 4.39 7.71
CA TRP A 56 -4.60 4.81 7.21
C TRP A 56 -4.46 5.69 5.96
N LEU A 57 -3.56 6.68 6.00
CA LEU A 57 -3.31 7.61 4.89
C LEU A 57 -2.92 6.87 3.62
N GLY A 58 -1.94 5.97 3.68
CA GLY A 58 -1.49 5.22 2.51
C GLY A 58 -2.56 4.29 1.96
N SER A 59 -3.30 3.63 2.85
CA SER A 59 -4.44 2.79 2.48
C SER A 59 -5.52 3.59 1.75
N LEU A 60 -5.90 4.75 2.27
CA LEU A 60 -6.92 5.61 1.66
C LEU A 60 -6.46 6.20 0.34
N MET A 61 -5.20 6.66 0.26
CA MET A 61 -4.62 7.18 -0.99
C MET A 61 -4.63 6.12 -2.09
N MET A 62 -4.27 4.88 -1.77
CA MET A 62 -4.25 3.81 -2.76
C MET A 62 -5.66 3.48 -3.27
N SER A 63 -6.65 3.37 -2.37
CA SER A 63 -8.06 3.18 -2.75
C SER A 63 -8.51 4.26 -3.73
N ILE A 64 -8.26 5.53 -3.40
CA ILE A 64 -8.71 6.67 -4.19
C ILE A 64 -8.03 6.69 -5.56
N VAL A 65 -6.70 6.55 -5.61
CA VAL A 65 -5.95 6.65 -6.86
C VAL A 65 -6.34 5.52 -7.81
N VAL A 66 -6.43 4.27 -7.31
CA VAL A 66 -6.86 3.13 -8.13
C VAL A 66 -8.30 3.29 -8.60
N PHE A 67 -9.20 3.70 -7.71
CA PHE A 67 -10.62 3.86 -8.03
C PHE A 67 -10.87 4.98 -9.04
N LEU A 68 -10.24 6.15 -8.88
CA LEU A 68 -10.40 7.27 -9.79
C LEU A 68 -9.81 6.97 -11.16
N LEU A 69 -8.55 6.53 -11.23
CA LEU A 69 -7.90 6.22 -12.49
C LEU A 69 -8.58 5.02 -13.20
N GLY A 70 -9.03 4.02 -12.44
CA GLY A 70 -9.76 2.88 -13.00
C GLY A 70 -11.10 3.28 -13.63
N ASN A 71 -11.84 4.20 -13.01
CA ASN A 71 -13.06 4.75 -13.61
C ASN A 71 -12.79 5.62 -14.84
N LEU A 72 -11.68 6.37 -14.86
CA LEU A 72 -11.30 7.21 -16.00
C LEU A 72 -10.82 6.41 -17.21
N ILE A 73 -10.13 5.29 -17.00
CA ILE A 73 -9.52 4.48 -18.08
C ILE A 73 -10.40 3.29 -18.47
N GLY A 74 -11.19 2.76 -17.53
CA GLY A 74 -11.96 1.54 -17.71
C GLY A 74 -13.25 1.73 -18.51
N LYS A 75 -14.05 0.66 -18.52
CA LYS A 75 -15.34 0.56 -19.22
C LYS A 75 -16.33 1.71 -18.97
N TYR A 76 -16.21 2.41 -17.84
CA TYR A 76 -17.12 3.49 -17.44
C TYR A 76 -16.62 4.89 -17.82
N SER A 77 -15.53 5.00 -18.58
CA SER A 77 -14.91 6.28 -18.97
C SER A 77 -15.80 7.20 -19.80
N SER A 78 -16.78 6.65 -20.54
CA SER A 78 -17.73 7.45 -21.33
C SER A 78 -18.86 8.08 -20.51
N ASP A 79 -19.13 7.56 -19.31
CA ASP A 79 -20.27 7.93 -18.46
C ASP A 79 -19.80 8.65 -17.18
N ILE A 80 -18.80 9.53 -17.29
CA ILE A 80 -18.30 10.29 -16.14
C ILE A 80 -19.39 11.27 -15.67
N SER A 81 -20.17 10.83 -14.70
CA SER A 81 -21.19 11.61 -14.02
C SER A 81 -20.54 12.77 -13.22
N PRO A 82 -21.25 13.90 -13.02
CA PRO A 82 -20.81 14.97 -12.10
C PRO A 82 -20.49 14.48 -10.68
N ALA A 83 -20.94 13.28 -10.30
CA ALA A 83 -20.55 12.59 -9.08
C ALA A 83 -19.03 12.38 -8.94
N PHE A 84 -18.25 12.44 -10.03
CA PHE A 84 -16.79 12.44 -9.97
C PHE A 84 -16.24 13.65 -9.18
N LEU A 85 -16.94 14.80 -9.20
CA LEU A 85 -16.61 15.97 -8.39
C LEU A 85 -16.80 15.73 -6.89
N LEU A 86 -17.63 14.77 -6.51
CA LEU A 86 -17.79 14.35 -5.11
C LEU A 86 -16.52 13.67 -4.55
N ASN A 87 -15.61 13.23 -5.43
CA ASN A 87 -14.31 12.69 -5.02
C ASN A 87 -13.27 13.79 -4.72
N VAL A 88 -13.54 15.07 -5.04
CA VAL A 88 -12.61 16.17 -4.75
C VAL A 88 -12.36 16.34 -3.25
N PRO A 89 -13.39 16.38 -2.36
CA PRO A 89 -13.17 16.32 -0.92
C PRO A 89 -12.39 15.07 -0.48
N TYR A 90 -12.67 13.92 -1.10
CA TYR A 90 -11.98 12.66 -0.82
C TYR A 90 -10.49 12.71 -1.15
N VAL A 91 -10.03 13.55 -2.10
CA VAL A 91 -8.61 13.76 -2.40
C VAL A 91 -7.98 14.80 -1.46
N LEU A 92 -8.72 15.87 -1.14
CA LEU A 92 -8.23 16.96 -0.30
C LEU A 92 -7.99 16.53 1.16
N ILE A 93 -8.86 15.67 1.70
CA ILE A 93 -8.76 15.17 3.08
C ILE A 93 -7.45 14.39 3.33
N PRO A 94 -7.05 13.39 2.52
CA PRO A 94 -5.76 12.72 2.63
C PRO A 94 -4.57 13.68 2.52
N ILE A 95 -4.62 14.67 1.61
CA ILE A 95 -3.53 15.64 1.45
C ILE A 95 -3.36 16.44 2.74
N TRP A 96 -4.46 16.97 3.27
CA TRP A 96 -4.45 17.73 4.52
C TRP A 96 -4.00 16.87 5.72
N ALA A 97 -4.54 15.66 5.84
CA ALA A 97 -4.19 14.72 6.91
C ALA A 97 -2.70 14.30 6.82
N GLY A 98 -2.19 14.07 5.61
CA GLY A 98 -0.79 13.78 5.36
C GLY A 98 0.12 14.91 5.82
N VAL A 99 -0.16 16.16 5.42
CA VAL A 99 0.60 17.33 5.87
C VAL A 99 0.61 17.41 7.40
N LYS A 100 -0.53 17.20 8.06
CA LYS A 100 -0.62 17.19 9.53
C LYS A 100 0.19 16.08 10.19
N LEU A 101 0.15 14.85 9.67
CA LEU A 101 0.86 13.70 10.21
C LEU A 101 2.38 13.83 10.06
N PHE A 102 2.85 14.32 8.91
CA PHE A 102 4.29 14.53 8.67
C PHE A 102 4.87 15.70 9.46
N GLN A 103 4.07 16.72 9.78
CA GLN A 103 4.49 17.86 10.60
C GLN A 103 4.64 17.53 12.10
N GLN A 104 4.16 16.38 12.58
CA GLN A 104 4.26 16.05 13.99
C GLN A 104 5.72 15.73 14.42
N PRO A 105 6.18 16.21 15.60
CA PRO A 105 7.51 15.92 16.11
C PRO A 105 7.72 14.42 16.33
N ARG A 106 8.96 13.96 16.15
CA ARG A 106 9.35 12.56 16.39
C ARG A 106 10.01 12.44 17.75
N ALA A 107 9.52 11.53 18.60
CA ALA A 107 10.26 11.14 19.79
C ALA A 107 11.54 10.40 19.36
N LEU A 108 12.71 10.96 19.72
CA LEU A 108 14.03 10.37 19.45
C LEU A 108 14.38 9.33 20.54
N PRO A 109 14.40 8.02 20.22
CA PRO A 109 15.04 7.03 21.08
C PRO A 109 16.57 7.13 21.07
N CYS A 110 17.18 6.67 22.16
CA CYS A 110 18.62 6.63 22.43
C CYS A 110 19.43 5.91 21.32
N LEU A 111 20.62 6.48 21.03
CA LEU A 111 21.43 6.27 19.82
C LEU A 111 22.48 5.15 19.96
N THR A 112 22.08 3.93 20.32
CA THR A 112 23.05 2.82 20.55
C THR A 112 23.14 1.79 19.42
N GLU A 113 22.21 1.76 18.45
CA GLU A 113 22.15 0.72 17.40
C GLU A 113 22.81 1.09 16.06
N GLN A 114 23.32 2.31 15.90
CA GLN A 114 23.70 2.88 14.59
C GLN A 114 25.00 2.30 13.99
N ARG A 115 25.73 1.46 14.73
CA ARG A 115 27.11 1.03 14.38
C ARG A 115 27.27 -0.43 13.93
N LYS A 116 26.17 -1.17 13.75
CA LYS A 116 26.20 -2.59 13.36
C LYS A 116 26.13 -2.76 11.83
N TRP A 117 27.03 -3.57 11.28
CA TRP A 117 27.04 -3.94 9.86
C TRP A 117 25.88 -4.89 9.51
N LEU A 118 25.50 -4.99 8.23
CA LEU A 118 24.34 -5.77 7.77
C LEU A 118 24.38 -7.24 8.22
N HIS A 119 25.56 -7.89 8.19
CA HIS A 119 25.73 -9.29 8.63
C HIS A 119 25.47 -9.50 10.12
N GLN A 120 25.58 -8.44 10.94
CA GLN A 120 25.26 -8.47 12.37
C GLN A 120 23.75 -8.31 12.61
N ARG A 121 22.95 -8.25 11.54
CA ARG A 121 21.49 -8.05 11.57
C ARG A 121 20.80 -9.03 10.62
N PRO A 122 20.65 -10.30 11.02
CA PRO A 122 20.04 -11.33 10.17
C PRO A 122 18.61 -10.97 9.73
N GLN A 123 17.87 -10.22 10.56
CA GLN A 123 16.54 -9.71 10.21
C GLN A 123 16.56 -8.75 9.01
N ASP A 124 17.57 -7.88 8.91
CA ASP A 124 17.68 -6.92 7.82
C ASP A 124 18.12 -7.62 6.52
N VAL A 125 18.94 -8.67 6.61
CA VAL A 125 19.33 -9.52 5.47
C VAL A 125 18.11 -10.23 4.88
N VAL A 126 17.32 -10.90 5.72
CA VAL A 126 16.08 -11.58 5.28
C VAL A 126 15.13 -10.59 4.62
N LEU A 127 15.01 -9.39 5.19
CA LEU A 127 14.15 -8.34 4.66
C LEU A 127 14.64 -7.81 3.30
N VAL A 128 15.95 -7.66 3.11
CA VAL A 128 16.53 -7.29 1.81
C VAL A 128 16.24 -8.37 0.76
N LEU A 129 16.44 -9.65 1.09
CA LEU A 129 16.13 -10.76 0.18
C LEU A 129 14.64 -10.80 -0.18
N LEU A 130 13.77 -10.62 0.82
CA LEU A 130 12.32 -10.55 0.62
C LEU A 130 11.93 -9.37 -0.28
N LEU A 131 12.48 -8.17 -0.04
CA LEU A 131 12.21 -7.00 -0.87
C LEU A 131 12.72 -7.17 -2.30
N LEU A 132 13.86 -7.84 -2.51
CA LEU A 132 14.35 -8.16 -3.85
C LEU A 132 13.40 -9.11 -4.58
N LEU A 133 12.91 -10.15 -3.90
CA LEU A 133 11.92 -11.08 -4.47
C LEU A 133 10.61 -10.36 -4.82
N VAL A 134 10.09 -9.55 -3.91
CA VAL A 134 8.87 -8.75 -4.10
C VAL A 134 9.07 -7.73 -5.23
N ALA A 135 10.24 -7.08 -5.32
CA ALA A 135 10.57 -6.14 -6.40
C ALA A 135 10.63 -6.84 -7.76
N ALA A 136 11.28 -8.00 -7.86
CA ALA A 136 11.33 -8.79 -9.08
C ALA A 136 9.92 -9.21 -9.54
N PHE A 137 9.09 -9.66 -8.61
CA PHE A 137 7.70 -10.01 -8.91
C PHE A 137 6.85 -8.79 -9.30
N THR A 138 7.06 -7.64 -8.66
CA THR A 138 6.42 -6.37 -9.03
C THR A 138 6.77 -5.98 -10.46
N PHE A 139 8.05 -6.03 -10.80
CA PHE A 139 8.54 -5.74 -12.14
C PHE A 139 7.91 -6.69 -13.17
N PHE A 140 7.90 -7.99 -12.88
CA PHE A 140 7.26 -8.99 -13.74
C PHE A 140 5.77 -8.68 -13.98
N ARG A 141 4.97 -8.44 -12.93
CA ARG A 141 3.55 -8.05 -13.08
C ARG A 141 3.38 -6.74 -13.86
N GLY A 142 4.30 -5.80 -13.70
CA GLY A 142 4.32 -4.57 -14.49
C GLY A 142 4.54 -4.84 -15.99
N MET A 143 5.49 -5.72 -16.33
CA MET A 143 5.76 -6.13 -17.71
C MET A 143 4.55 -6.87 -18.32
N VAL A 144 3.86 -7.70 -17.54
CA VAL A 144 2.63 -8.37 -17.96
C VAL A 144 1.57 -7.35 -18.41
N ILE A 145 1.38 -6.28 -17.63
CA ILE A 145 0.38 -5.24 -17.95
C ILE A 145 0.80 -4.30 -19.07
N LEU A 146 2.10 -4.12 -19.29
CA LEU A 146 2.63 -3.40 -20.44
C LEU A 146 2.64 -4.23 -21.73
N ASP A 147 1.91 -5.36 -21.76
CA ASP A 147 1.76 -6.26 -22.90
C ASP A 147 3.10 -6.77 -23.45
N CYS A 148 4.03 -7.13 -22.54
CA CYS A 148 5.30 -7.74 -22.90
C CYS A 148 5.08 -9.04 -23.70
N PRO A 149 5.73 -9.22 -24.87
CA PRO A 149 5.50 -10.36 -25.76
C PRO A 149 6.13 -11.69 -25.28
N ALA A 150 6.66 -11.75 -24.07
CA ALA A 150 7.29 -12.96 -23.55
C ALA A 150 6.25 -14.05 -23.22
N ASP A 151 6.56 -15.31 -23.53
CA ASP A 151 5.68 -16.45 -23.29
C ASP A 151 5.23 -16.56 -21.82
N SER A 152 6.16 -16.31 -20.87
CA SER A 152 5.84 -16.33 -19.44
C SER A 152 4.84 -15.24 -19.03
N CYS A 153 4.84 -14.08 -19.70
CA CYS A 153 3.87 -13.02 -19.42
C CYS A 153 2.48 -13.38 -19.95
N PHE A 154 2.45 -14.00 -21.14
CA PHE A 154 1.22 -14.51 -21.74
C PHE A 154 0.62 -15.63 -20.89
N GLU A 155 1.41 -16.64 -20.52
CA GLU A 155 0.94 -17.73 -19.66
C GLU A 155 0.38 -17.21 -18.34
N TYR A 156 1.08 -16.26 -17.70
CA TYR A 156 0.64 -15.68 -16.44
C TYR A 156 -0.70 -14.93 -16.55
N ILE A 157 -0.89 -14.09 -17.57
CA ILE A 157 -2.12 -13.28 -17.69
C ILE A 157 -3.34 -14.10 -18.12
N TYR A 158 -3.15 -15.26 -18.75
CA TYR A 158 -4.26 -16.11 -19.18
C TYR A 158 -4.56 -17.24 -18.18
N GLN A 159 -3.54 -17.84 -17.57
CA GLN A 159 -3.70 -19.01 -16.72
C GLN A 159 -3.64 -18.68 -15.23
N HIS A 160 -2.91 -17.64 -14.82
CA HIS A 160 -2.71 -17.34 -13.40
C HIS A 160 -3.58 -16.17 -12.90
N GLU A 161 -3.50 -15.01 -13.56
CA GLU A 161 -4.24 -13.80 -13.16
C GLU A 161 -5.04 -13.20 -14.33
N PRO A 162 -6.11 -13.87 -14.79
CA PRO A 162 -6.97 -13.35 -15.85
C PRO A 162 -7.70 -12.07 -15.45
N TYR A 163 -7.81 -11.77 -14.16
CA TYR A 163 -8.40 -10.52 -13.67
C TYR A 163 -7.69 -9.27 -14.21
N LEU A 164 -6.39 -9.37 -14.49
CA LEU A 164 -5.62 -8.30 -15.13
C LEU A 164 -6.18 -7.85 -16.49
N ARG A 165 -6.96 -8.71 -17.16
CA ARG A 165 -7.60 -8.42 -18.46
C ARG A 165 -8.99 -7.80 -18.33
N ASP A 166 -9.52 -7.64 -17.11
CA ASP A 166 -10.87 -7.12 -16.88
C ASP A 166 -11.03 -5.69 -17.47
N PRO A 167 -12.07 -5.43 -18.29
CA PRO A 167 -12.35 -4.10 -18.86
C PRO A 167 -12.62 -2.99 -17.83
N VAL A 168 -12.86 -3.31 -16.55
CA VAL A 168 -12.96 -2.28 -15.49
C VAL A 168 -11.63 -1.57 -15.18
N ALA A 169 -10.50 -2.09 -15.66
CA ALA A 169 -9.16 -1.50 -15.58
C ALA A 169 -8.55 -1.26 -14.18
N TYR A 170 -9.30 -1.39 -13.08
CA TYR A 170 -8.75 -1.32 -11.70
C TYR A 170 -7.49 -2.18 -11.47
N PRO A 171 -7.46 -3.48 -11.83
CA PRO A 171 -6.26 -4.29 -11.64
C PRO A 171 -5.09 -3.80 -12.48
N LYS A 172 -5.33 -3.33 -13.71
CA LYS A 172 -4.29 -2.77 -14.58
C LYS A 172 -3.66 -1.53 -13.95
N VAL A 173 -4.50 -0.59 -13.50
CA VAL A 173 -4.05 0.62 -12.81
C VAL A 173 -3.23 0.27 -11.57
N GLN A 174 -3.70 -0.67 -10.76
CA GLN A 174 -2.99 -1.11 -9.57
C GLN A 174 -1.59 -1.65 -9.89
N MET A 175 -1.44 -2.49 -10.91
CA MET A 175 -0.12 -3.01 -11.31
C MET A 175 0.79 -1.92 -11.88
N LEU A 176 0.25 -0.92 -12.59
CA LEU A 176 1.04 0.23 -13.04
C LEU A 176 1.50 1.09 -11.87
N LEU A 177 0.65 1.32 -10.87
CA LEU A 177 1.05 2.02 -9.64
C LEU A 177 2.15 1.26 -8.92
N TYR A 178 2.06 -0.07 -8.88
CA TYR A 178 3.11 -0.90 -8.32
C TYR A 178 4.42 -0.77 -9.10
N LEU A 179 4.38 -0.84 -10.42
CA LEU A 179 5.55 -0.71 -11.26
C LEU A 179 6.23 0.67 -11.14
N PHE A 180 5.45 1.76 -11.15
CA PHE A 180 6.00 3.11 -11.22
C PHE A 180 6.27 3.76 -9.86
N TYR A 181 5.58 3.35 -8.79
CA TYR A 181 5.71 3.99 -7.47
C TYR A 181 6.21 3.02 -6.40
N VAL A 182 5.64 1.81 -6.32
CA VAL A 182 6.01 0.84 -5.27
C VAL A 182 7.36 0.19 -5.54
N LEU A 183 7.67 -0.15 -6.80
CA LEU A 183 8.94 -0.77 -7.17
C LEU A 183 10.15 0.16 -6.88
N PRO A 184 10.17 1.44 -7.32
CA PRO A 184 11.22 2.37 -6.92
C PRO A 184 11.32 2.52 -5.40
N PHE A 185 10.18 2.52 -4.71
CA PHE A 185 10.17 2.57 -3.25
C PHE A 185 10.84 1.33 -2.62
N PHE A 186 10.61 0.12 -3.13
CA PHE A 186 11.33 -1.07 -2.66
C PHE A 186 12.84 -0.97 -2.86
N CYS A 187 13.30 -0.43 -3.99
CA CYS A 187 14.73 -0.15 -4.20
C CYS A 187 15.28 0.85 -3.17
N LEU A 188 14.53 1.92 -2.88
CA LEU A 188 14.89 2.90 -1.85
C LEU A 188 14.91 2.27 -0.44
N CYS A 189 13.99 1.36 -0.13
CA CYS A 189 13.98 0.64 1.15
C CYS A 189 15.17 -0.31 1.28
N ILE A 190 15.54 -1.02 0.22
CA ILE A 190 16.77 -1.82 0.20
C ILE A 190 17.97 -0.91 0.50
N TYR A 191 18.09 0.22 -0.19
CA TYR A 191 19.13 1.22 0.11
C TYR A 191 19.09 1.70 1.57
N GLY A 192 17.92 1.97 2.12
CA GLY A 192 17.76 2.40 3.51
C GLY A 192 18.06 1.34 4.56
N LEU A 193 17.95 0.05 4.23
CA LEU A 193 18.42 -1.05 5.07
C LEU A 193 19.95 -1.20 5.02
N LEU A 194 20.57 -0.88 3.88
CA LEU A 194 22.01 -0.92 3.71
C LEU A 194 22.72 0.28 4.36
N ARG A 195 22.07 1.46 4.38
CA ARG A 195 22.65 2.71 4.87
C ARG A 195 21.92 3.26 6.11
N PRO A 196 22.59 3.43 7.26
CA PRO A 196 21.99 4.09 8.43
C PRO A 196 21.60 5.54 8.14
N GLY A 197 20.66 6.07 8.92
CA GLY A 197 20.29 7.49 8.91
C GLY A 197 19.18 7.88 7.93
N CYS A 198 18.52 6.92 7.29
CA CYS A 198 17.36 7.17 6.42
C CYS A 198 16.10 7.49 7.25
N SER A 199 16.00 8.72 7.75
CA SER A 199 14.94 9.14 8.68
C SER A 199 13.54 9.10 8.10
N TRP A 200 13.43 9.23 6.77
CA TRP A 200 12.19 9.16 5.98
C TRP A 200 11.62 7.74 5.93
N MET A 201 12.45 6.71 6.03
CA MET A 201 12.08 5.33 5.74
C MET A 201 10.97 4.77 6.64
N PRO A 202 10.99 4.96 7.97
CA PRO A 202 9.92 4.43 8.82
C PRO A 202 8.54 4.99 8.49
N ASP A 203 8.44 6.29 8.21
CA ASP A 203 7.15 6.94 7.95
C ASP A 203 6.58 6.48 6.60
N TRP A 204 7.42 6.49 5.55
CA TRP A 204 7.01 6.02 4.24
C TRP A 204 6.73 4.51 4.21
N SER A 205 7.45 3.70 4.99
CA SER A 205 7.17 2.26 5.08
C SER A 205 5.76 1.98 5.63
N LEU A 206 5.26 2.81 6.54
CA LEU A 206 3.88 2.70 7.05
C LEU A 206 2.84 3.09 5.99
N VAL A 207 3.11 4.18 5.25
CA VAL A 207 2.23 4.62 4.15
C VAL A 207 2.15 3.53 3.08
N PHE A 208 3.29 3.01 2.60
CA PHE A 208 3.31 1.95 1.59
C PHE A 208 2.77 0.62 2.12
N ALA A 209 2.94 0.32 3.41
CA ALA A 209 2.30 -0.84 4.04
C ALA A 209 0.78 -0.74 4.00
N GLY A 210 0.20 0.42 4.33
CA GLY A 210 -1.24 0.66 4.22
C GLY A 210 -1.74 0.57 2.78
N ALA A 211 -1.00 1.20 1.85
CA ALA A 211 -1.32 1.19 0.42
C ALA A 211 -1.34 -0.24 -0.14
N VAL A 212 -0.30 -1.02 0.10
CA VAL A 212 -0.22 -2.40 -0.39
C VAL A 212 -1.27 -3.28 0.28
N ALA A 213 -1.53 -3.13 1.58
CA ALA A 213 -2.54 -3.92 2.28
C ALA A 213 -3.94 -3.75 1.65
N GLN A 214 -4.35 -2.50 1.42
CA GLN A 214 -5.63 -2.20 0.79
C GLN A 214 -5.70 -2.72 -0.64
N ALA A 215 -4.68 -2.42 -1.44
CA ALA A 215 -4.64 -2.83 -2.84
C ALA A 215 -4.63 -4.37 -2.99
N GLN A 216 -3.91 -5.09 -2.14
CA GLN A 216 -3.90 -6.55 -2.17
C GLN A 216 -5.24 -7.14 -1.73
N PHE A 217 -5.87 -6.58 -0.69
CA PHE A 217 -7.21 -6.99 -0.28
C PHE A 217 -8.23 -6.81 -1.41
N SER A 218 -8.24 -5.63 -2.03
CA SER A 218 -9.16 -5.34 -3.14
C SER A 218 -8.85 -6.19 -4.37
N HIS A 219 -7.59 -6.45 -4.72
CA HIS A 219 -7.20 -7.32 -5.84
C HIS A 219 -7.59 -8.77 -5.62
N LEU A 220 -7.24 -9.34 -4.47
CA LEU A 220 -7.61 -10.71 -4.10
C LEU A 220 -9.12 -10.90 -4.08
N GLY A 221 -9.81 -10.00 -3.37
CA GLY A 221 -11.26 -10.06 -3.22
C GLY A 221 -11.97 -9.92 -4.57
N SER A 222 -11.53 -8.99 -5.42
CA SER A 222 -12.16 -8.79 -6.73
C SER A 222 -11.85 -9.91 -7.73
N SER A 223 -10.64 -10.48 -7.72
CA SER A 223 -10.28 -11.60 -8.60
C SER A 223 -11.12 -12.85 -8.35
N LEU A 224 -11.55 -13.06 -7.09
CA LEU A 224 -12.35 -14.21 -6.66
C LEU A 224 -13.86 -13.92 -6.56
N HIS A 225 -14.28 -12.67 -6.76
CA HIS A 225 -15.68 -12.30 -6.54
C HIS A 225 -16.58 -12.78 -7.68
N SER A 226 -17.78 -13.25 -7.34
CA SER A 226 -18.80 -13.69 -8.31
C SER A 226 -19.30 -12.60 -9.27
N ARG A 227 -19.03 -11.32 -8.96
CA ARG A 227 -19.36 -10.18 -9.85
C ARG A 227 -18.31 -9.88 -10.89
N THR A 228 -17.11 -10.45 -10.77
CA THR A 228 -16.12 -10.41 -11.83
C THR A 228 -16.57 -11.39 -12.91
N PRO A 229 -16.58 -11.05 -14.21
CA PRO A 229 -17.02 -11.98 -15.23
C PRO A 229 -16.17 -13.25 -15.25
N PHE A 230 -16.80 -14.42 -15.46
CA PHE A 230 -16.13 -15.73 -15.48
C PHE A 230 -14.79 -15.79 -16.25
N PRO A 231 -14.63 -15.24 -17.47
CA PRO A 231 -13.34 -15.30 -18.18
C PRO A 231 -12.19 -14.51 -17.52
N TYR A 232 -12.50 -13.66 -16.53
CA TYR A 232 -11.54 -12.84 -15.78
C TYR A 232 -11.42 -13.26 -14.31
N GLN A 233 -12.21 -14.23 -13.84
CA GLN A 233 -12.06 -14.77 -12.49
C GLN A 233 -10.84 -15.69 -12.42
N THR A 234 -10.16 -15.69 -11.27
CA THR A 234 -9.05 -16.63 -11.05
C THR A 234 -9.56 -18.07 -11.12
N PRO A 235 -8.98 -18.95 -11.96
CA PRO A 235 -9.38 -20.35 -12.06
C PRO A 235 -9.13 -21.13 -10.74
N GLU A 236 -10.03 -22.07 -10.41
CA GLU A 236 -9.98 -22.82 -9.13
C GLU A 236 -8.69 -23.64 -8.96
N ASP A 237 -8.14 -24.14 -10.06
CA ASP A 237 -6.90 -24.92 -10.10
C ASP A 237 -5.67 -24.12 -9.65
N VAL A 238 -5.68 -22.80 -9.81
CA VAL A 238 -4.54 -21.93 -9.42
C VAL A 238 -4.81 -21.11 -8.15
N TRP A 239 -5.97 -21.24 -7.50
CA TRP A 239 -6.34 -20.43 -6.32
C TRP A 239 -5.29 -20.42 -5.24
N TRP A 240 -4.74 -21.58 -4.87
CA TRP A 240 -3.74 -21.66 -3.80
C TRP A 240 -2.45 -20.93 -4.16
N SER A 241 -1.96 -21.12 -5.38
CA SER A 241 -0.76 -20.45 -5.87
C SER A 241 -0.97 -18.93 -5.94
N PHE A 242 -2.14 -18.50 -6.44
CA PHE A 242 -2.55 -17.10 -6.47
C PHE A 242 -2.64 -16.49 -5.07
N LEU A 243 -3.30 -17.15 -4.12
CA LEU A 243 -3.43 -16.66 -2.75
C LEU A 243 -2.08 -16.57 -2.05
N VAL A 244 -1.25 -17.62 -2.14
CA VAL A 244 0.07 -17.66 -1.49
C VAL A 244 0.97 -16.55 -2.04
N THR A 245 1.04 -16.38 -3.36
CA THR A 245 1.89 -15.35 -3.97
C THR A 245 1.46 -13.93 -3.57
N ASN A 246 0.17 -13.63 -3.59
CA ASN A 246 -0.36 -12.31 -3.21
C ASN A 246 -0.25 -12.05 -1.69
N VAL A 247 -0.43 -13.06 -0.84
CA VAL A 247 -0.21 -12.93 0.61
C VAL A 247 1.28 -12.69 0.90
N LEU A 248 2.18 -13.45 0.29
CA LEU A 248 3.63 -13.25 0.43
C LEU A 248 4.05 -11.85 -0.05
N TYR A 249 3.48 -11.38 -1.15
CA TYR A 249 3.67 -10.01 -1.63
C TYR A 249 3.22 -8.97 -0.61
N ALA A 250 2.01 -9.14 -0.05
CA ALA A 250 1.45 -8.24 0.94
C ALA A 250 2.31 -8.19 2.22
N LEU A 251 2.91 -9.31 2.63
CA LEU A 251 3.71 -9.41 3.85
C LEU A 251 5.01 -8.57 3.81
N GLY A 252 5.65 -8.42 2.65
CA GLY A 252 6.92 -7.69 2.52
C GLY A 252 6.89 -6.28 3.13
N PRO A 253 6.00 -5.39 2.65
CA PRO A 253 5.82 -4.05 3.21
C PRO A 253 5.42 -4.05 4.70
N GLN A 254 4.60 -5.01 5.15
CA GLN A 254 4.19 -5.08 6.56
C GLN A 254 5.36 -5.42 7.48
N LEU A 255 6.19 -6.39 7.10
CA LEU A 255 7.37 -6.78 7.85
C LEU A 255 8.39 -5.64 7.90
N LEU A 256 8.51 -4.88 6.81
CA LEU A 256 9.36 -3.69 6.74
C LEU A 256 8.87 -2.59 7.70
N ALA A 257 7.57 -2.28 7.69
CA ALA A 257 6.97 -1.31 8.59
C ALA A 257 7.14 -1.75 10.06
N LEU A 258 6.90 -3.03 10.36
CA LEU A 258 7.08 -3.60 11.70
C LEU A 258 8.53 -3.48 12.18
N ARG A 259 9.50 -3.75 11.30
CA ARG A 259 10.93 -3.58 11.59
C ARG A 259 11.29 -2.13 11.88
N CYS A 260 10.72 -1.18 11.13
CA CYS A 260 10.91 0.25 11.33
C CYS A 260 10.29 0.74 12.65
N LEU A 261 9.14 0.20 13.04
CA LEU A 261 8.47 0.51 14.31
C LEU A 261 9.20 -0.05 15.53
N ARG A 262 9.65 -1.32 15.46
CA ARG A 262 10.30 -2.00 16.59
C ARG A 262 11.70 -1.47 16.90
N ARG A 263 12.47 -1.09 15.88
CA ARG A 263 13.87 -0.63 16.02
C ARG A 263 14.15 0.60 15.13
N PRO A 264 13.58 1.77 15.45
CA PRO A 264 13.72 2.98 14.65
C PRO A 264 15.10 3.64 14.81
N ALA A 265 15.86 3.30 15.86
CA ALA A 265 17.14 3.93 16.18
C ALA A 265 18.17 3.87 15.05
N PHE A 266 18.14 2.84 14.20
CA PHE A 266 19.03 2.73 13.05
C PHE A 266 18.78 3.80 11.96
N PHE A 267 17.52 4.21 11.80
CA PHE A 267 17.08 5.10 10.74
C PHE A 267 17.17 6.58 11.13
N LEU A 268 17.40 6.88 12.41
CA LEU A 268 17.46 8.26 12.87
C LEU A 268 18.79 8.93 12.44
N PRO A 269 18.77 10.24 12.16
CA PRO A 269 20.00 10.99 11.93
C PRO A 269 20.91 10.87 13.14
N ARG A 270 22.22 10.79 12.92
CA ARG A 270 23.20 10.85 14.00
C ARG A 270 23.06 12.21 14.70
N TRP A 271 22.87 12.23 16.02
CA TRP A 271 23.06 13.46 16.79
C TRP A 271 24.55 13.78 16.79
N ASP A 272 24.93 14.83 16.07
CA ASP A 272 26.26 15.40 16.18
C ASP A 272 26.25 16.46 17.29
N HIS A 273 26.86 16.16 18.44
CA HIS A 273 27.12 17.11 19.53
C HIS A 273 27.94 18.35 19.10
N ALA A 274 28.40 18.43 17.85
CA ALA A 274 29.17 19.55 17.32
C ALA A 274 28.33 20.82 17.09
N ARG A 275 26.99 20.75 17.11
CA ARG A 275 26.12 21.92 16.85
C ARG A 275 25.76 22.75 18.08
N GLU A 276 26.12 22.30 19.27
CA GLU A 276 25.78 22.99 20.53
C GLU A 276 26.91 23.88 21.07
N LYS A 277 28.10 23.87 20.42
CA LYS A 277 29.22 24.74 20.82
C LYS A 277 29.30 26.08 20.07
N ASN A 278 28.35 26.36 19.17
CA ASN A 278 28.34 27.58 18.34
C ASN A 278 27.02 28.36 18.42
N VAL A 279 26.28 28.24 19.54
CA VAL A 279 25.16 29.13 19.88
C VAL A 279 25.46 29.79 21.21
#